data_AF-A0AAV7ARL9-F1
#
_entry.id   AF-A0AAV7ARL9-F1
#
_cell.length_a   1.000
_cell.length_b   1.000
_cell.length_c   1.000
_cell.angle_alpha   90.00
_cell.angle_beta   90.00
_cell.angle_gamma   90.00
#
_symmetry.space_group_name_H-M   'P 1'
#
loop_
_entity.id
_entity.type
_entity.pdbx_description
1 polymer ?
#
loop_
_entity_poly.entity_id
_entity_poly.type
_entity_poly.pdbx_seq_one_letter_code
_entity_poly.pdbx_strand_id
1 'polypeptide(L)'
;MNGTECKYPLSFISPPTVTQELWPHLGSTVSLNCTLLVPGTCNRNITWMKDETAVENLYTRQDSVWTGLLSSVKFISSVLDVNLTTEGDYGNFTCQLQNNVSASFMLHKTDKAGHIAAVVFALCVLALLVIGVILYLKCRLNFNLWYRDKYGEPEMNDGRLFDAYVSFCPSNIDSKFTNFILKPQLENKYGYKLHLDERSLLPSTEPTAELLMNVSRSRRLIVVLSMAFLEQEWCQNNFRDGFFRLLELSRTPIFILFENQYKDLPDEVTQLLNGQKGTLKILMWKTDSVSPASEFWKELRLALPRKISLSEGHGDPQIHCQDDKDPMLTVSSEAADLDPDGDLGTSMSLYNRLQVM
;
A
#
# COMPACT_ATOMS: atom_id res chain seq x y z
N MET A 1 2.43 46.11 77.85
CA MET A 1 3.16 44.97 77.27
C MET A 1 2.80 44.93 75.79
N ASN A 2 3.54 45.69 74.98
CA ASN A 2 3.29 45.80 73.54
C ASN A 2 4.23 44.83 72.82
N GLY A 3 3.66 43.83 72.14
CA GLY A 3 4.39 43.01 71.19
C GLY A 3 4.87 43.89 70.05
N THR A 4 6.18 44.05 69.91
CA THR A 4 6.79 44.83 68.82
C THR A 4 6.47 44.18 67.49
N GLU A 5 5.68 44.85 66.66
CA GLU A 5 5.47 44.54 65.25
C GLU A 5 6.82 44.52 64.51
N CYS A 6 7.13 43.43 63.80
CA CYS A 6 8.26 43.37 62.88
C CYS A 6 7.96 44.26 61.66
N LYS A 7 8.23 45.57 61.77
CA LYS A 7 7.91 46.60 60.76
C LYS A 7 9.14 46.95 59.88
N TYR A 8 9.72 45.96 59.18
CA TYR A 8 10.76 46.16 58.15
C TYR A 8 10.72 44.97 57.16
N PRO A 9 11.22 45.11 55.91
CA PRO A 9 11.00 44.10 54.88
C PRO A 9 11.67 42.77 55.25
N LEU A 10 10.84 41.72 55.31
CA LEU A 10 11.27 40.34 55.47
C LEU A 10 11.69 39.82 54.09
N SER A 11 12.90 39.28 53.98
CA SER A 11 13.39 38.68 52.73
C SER A 11 13.64 37.19 52.91
N PHE A 12 13.04 36.38 52.03
CA PHE A 12 13.42 34.97 51.91
C PHE A 12 14.81 34.86 51.30
N ILE A 13 15.64 34.01 51.90
CA ILE A 13 16.94 33.59 51.36
C ILE A 13 16.73 32.29 50.57
N SER A 14 15.83 31.43 51.07
CA SER A 14 15.37 30.21 50.41
C SER A 14 13.88 30.03 50.70
N PRO A 15 13.02 29.84 49.68
CA PRO A 15 13.34 29.80 48.25
C PRO A 15 13.69 31.19 47.69
N PRO A 16 14.51 31.29 46.61
CA PRO A 16 14.90 32.55 45.99
C PRO A 16 13.74 33.24 45.23
N THR A 17 12.71 32.47 44.89
CA THR A 17 11.45 32.92 44.27
C THR A 17 10.28 32.69 45.22
N VAL A 18 9.20 33.46 45.09
CA VAL A 18 7.98 33.30 45.90
C VAL A 18 7.39 31.89 45.78
N THR A 19 7.53 31.29 44.59
CA THR A 19 7.12 29.93 44.28
C THR A 19 8.30 29.14 43.69
N GLN A 20 8.57 27.95 44.20
CA GLN A 20 9.59 27.03 43.68
C GLN A 20 8.94 25.73 43.20
N GLU A 21 9.17 25.36 41.94
CA GLU A 21 8.64 24.12 41.36
C GLU A 21 9.69 23.00 41.44
N LEU A 22 9.27 21.81 41.86
CA LEU A 22 10.11 20.62 42.02
C LEU A 22 9.45 19.41 41.35
N TRP A 23 10.26 18.58 40.69
CA TRP A 23 9.82 17.40 39.94
C TRP A 23 10.46 16.11 40.48
N PRO A 24 10.15 15.71 41.73
CA PRO A 24 10.76 14.54 42.35
C PRO A 24 10.10 13.22 41.90
N HIS A 25 10.85 12.13 42.04
CA HIS A 25 10.38 10.78 41.72
C HIS A 25 9.62 10.15 42.90
N LEU A 26 8.65 9.29 42.59
CA LEU A 26 7.94 8.49 43.60
C LEU A 26 8.94 7.56 44.31
N GLY A 27 8.94 7.57 45.64
CA GLY A 27 9.86 6.84 46.51
C GLY A 27 11.10 7.63 46.94
N SER A 28 11.23 8.90 46.56
CA SER A 28 12.32 9.79 46.99
C SER A 28 11.93 10.67 48.18
N THR A 29 12.93 11.08 48.96
CA THR A 29 12.78 12.08 50.03
C THR A 29 13.24 13.44 49.52
N VAL A 30 12.39 14.46 49.65
CA VAL A 30 12.66 15.83 49.19
C VAL A 30 12.72 16.76 50.39
N SER A 31 13.84 17.48 50.54
CA SER A 31 14.04 18.47 51.60
C SER A 31 13.66 19.87 51.12
N LEU A 32 12.61 20.45 51.70
CA LEU A 32 12.16 21.82 51.42
C LEU A 32 12.77 22.78 52.44
N ASN A 33 13.65 23.68 51.99
CA ASN A 33 14.34 24.61 52.88
C ASN A 33 13.73 26.02 52.82
N CYS A 34 13.16 26.45 53.95
CA CYS A 34 12.65 27.80 54.14
C CYS A 34 13.56 28.59 55.10
N THR A 35 14.33 29.53 54.55
CA THR A 35 15.26 30.37 55.33
C THR A 35 14.89 31.83 55.17
N LEU A 36 14.68 32.53 56.29
CA LEU A 36 14.32 33.94 56.33
C LEU A 36 15.33 34.77 57.13
N LEU A 37 15.54 36.00 56.68
CA LEU A 37 16.29 37.04 57.39
C LEU A 37 15.31 37.91 58.18
N VAL A 38 15.51 38.03 59.51
CA VAL A 38 14.62 38.75 60.42
C VAL A 38 15.43 39.66 61.36
N PRO A 39 14.93 40.84 61.76
CA PRO A 39 15.60 41.67 62.78
C PRO A 39 15.75 40.95 64.14
N GLY A 40 16.82 41.27 64.87
CA GLY A 40 17.20 40.61 66.13
C GLY A 40 16.15 40.65 67.25
N THR A 41 15.20 41.58 67.20
CA THR A 41 14.12 41.74 68.20
C THR A 41 12.90 40.85 67.94
N CYS A 42 12.81 40.19 66.79
CA CYS A 42 11.69 39.30 66.46
C CYS A 42 11.99 37.88 66.94
N ASN A 43 11.02 37.26 67.64
CA ASN A 43 11.07 35.86 68.05
C ASN A 43 9.78 35.18 67.59
N ARG A 44 9.81 34.55 66.40
CA ARG A 44 8.63 33.93 65.78
C ARG A 44 9.03 32.64 65.08
N ASN A 45 8.13 31.67 65.07
CA ASN A 45 8.36 30.35 64.46
C ASN A 45 7.74 30.29 63.07
N ILE A 46 8.33 29.47 62.20
CA ILE A 46 7.84 29.17 60.87
C ILE A 46 6.72 28.12 60.98
N THR A 47 5.61 28.34 60.28
CA THR A 47 4.51 27.37 60.15
C THR A 47 4.43 26.83 58.74
N TRP A 48 4.35 25.51 58.61
CA TRP A 48 4.19 24.82 57.33
C TRP A 48 2.73 24.43 57.10
N MET A 49 2.24 24.65 55.89
CA MET A 49 0.91 24.19 55.44
C MET A 49 1.05 23.42 54.12
N LYS A 50 0.32 22.33 53.99
CA LYS A 50 0.17 21.57 52.74
C LYS A 50 -1.25 21.75 52.24
N ASP A 51 -1.42 22.30 51.04
CA ASP A 51 -2.72 22.54 50.41
C ASP A 51 -3.73 23.19 51.39
N GLU A 52 -3.29 24.26 52.07
CA GLU A 52 -4.05 25.03 53.07
C GLU A 52 -4.33 24.31 54.41
N THR A 53 -3.82 23.10 54.62
CA THR A 53 -3.91 22.36 55.90
C THR A 53 -2.60 22.41 56.68
N ALA A 54 -2.66 22.65 57.99
CA ALA A 54 -1.46 22.71 58.83
C ALA A 54 -0.77 21.34 58.89
N VAL A 55 0.55 21.35 58.69
CA VAL A 55 1.35 20.13 58.70
C VAL A 55 1.66 19.71 60.14
N GLU A 56 0.86 18.80 60.70
CA GLU A 56 1.07 18.22 62.03
C GLU A 56 1.67 16.80 61.94
N ASN A 57 2.87 16.62 62.49
CA ASN A 57 3.57 15.35 62.79
C ASN A 57 3.81 14.32 61.66
N LEU A 58 3.40 14.57 60.42
CA LEU A 58 3.56 13.63 59.29
C LEU A 58 4.93 13.70 58.59
N TYR A 59 5.69 14.77 58.79
CA TYR A 59 6.95 15.04 58.10
C TYR A 59 8.04 15.43 59.09
N THR A 60 9.30 15.14 58.76
CA THR A 60 10.44 15.49 59.62
C THR A 60 10.75 16.98 59.45
N ARG A 61 10.67 17.73 60.55
CA ARG A 61 10.97 19.16 60.59
C ARG A 61 12.24 19.42 61.40
N GLN A 62 13.18 20.15 60.81
CA GLN A 62 14.38 20.62 61.48
C GLN A 62 14.45 22.15 61.47
N ASP A 63 14.38 22.75 62.66
CA ASP A 63 14.42 24.21 62.83
C ASP A 63 15.80 24.63 63.36
N SER A 64 16.38 25.67 62.76
CA SER A 64 17.64 26.26 63.22
C SER A 64 17.56 27.79 63.24
N VAL A 65 18.12 28.38 64.29
CA VAL A 65 18.13 29.83 64.48
C VAL A 65 19.56 30.30 64.71
N TRP A 66 19.99 31.26 63.89
CA TRP A 66 21.35 31.79 63.93
C TRP A 66 21.30 33.30 64.13
N THR A 67 22.21 33.85 64.94
CA THR A 67 22.34 35.31 65.13
C THR A 67 23.56 35.81 64.37
N GLY A 68 23.39 36.91 63.62
CA GLY A 68 24.50 37.55 62.91
C GLY A 68 25.48 38.22 63.87
N LEU A 69 26.72 38.46 63.40
CA LEU A 69 27.83 38.99 64.21
C LEU A 69 27.54 40.28 64.99
N LEU A 70 26.57 41.10 64.56
CA LEU A 70 26.22 42.37 65.22
C LEU A 70 24.98 42.28 66.12
N SER A 71 24.39 41.10 66.34
CA SER A 71 23.14 40.88 67.11
C SER A 71 21.90 41.59 66.55
N SER A 72 22.06 42.37 65.49
CA SER A 72 21.01 43.17 64.84
C SER A 72 20.11 42.34 63.92
N VAL A 73 20.60 41.17 63.47
CA VAL A 73 19.92 40.30 62.51
C VAL A 73 19.94 38.85 62.98
N LYS A 74 18.83 38.14 62.73
CA LYS A 74 18.59 36.73 63.02
C LYS A 74 18.21 36.01 61.72
N PHE A 75 18.71 34.80 61.56
CA PHE A 75 18.33 33.87 60.50
C PHE A 75 17.47 32.79 61.12
N ILE A 76 16.28 32.58 60.54
CA ILE A 76 15.37 31.52 60.95
C ILE A 76 15.26 30.58 59.76
N SER A 77 15.70 29.33 59.93
CA SER A 77 15.63 28.31 58.90
C SER A 77 14.79 27.14 59.40
N SER A 78 13.83 26.70 58.59
CA SER A 78 13.05 25.48 58.82
C SER A 78 13.18 24.60 57.58
N VAL A 79 13.62 23.36 57.76
CA VAL A 79 13.74 22.36 56.70
C VAL A 79 12.68 21.29 56.92
N LEU A 80 11.88 21.02 55.89
CA LEU A 80 10.83 20.01 55.90
C LEU A 80 11.19 18.87 54.95
N ASP A 81 11.40 17.66 55.48
CA ASP A 81 11.67 16.46 54.69
C ASP A 81 10.36 15.73 54.36
N VAL A 82 10.06 15.66 53.07
CA VAL A 82 8.85 15.05 52.51
C VAL A 82 9.21 13.71 51.87
N ASN A 83 8.69 12.62 52.45
CA ASN A 83 8.80 11.28 51.88
C ASN A 83 7.67 11.05 50.87
N LEU A 84 8.00 10.89 49.59
CA LEU A 84 7.02 10.73 48.52
C LEU A 84 6.63 9.27 48.35
N THR A 85 5.73 8.78 49.18
CA THR A 85 5.33 7.35 49.20
C THR A 85 4.06 7.06 48.41
N THR A 86 3.13 8.02 48.41
CA THR A 86 1.81 7.91 47.80
C THR A 86 1.58 9.05 46.81
N GLU A 87 0.65 8.88 45.87
CA GLU A 87 0.30 9.94 44.92
C GLU A 87 -0.32 11.17 45.60
N GLY A 88 -0.85 11.02 46.82
CA GLY A 88 -1.35 12.12 47.64
C GLY A 88 -0.26 12.95 48.30
N ASP A 89 1.03 12.58 48.21
CA ASP A 89 2.14 13.33 48.81
C ASP A 89 2.60 14.52 47.95
N TYR A 90 2.24 14.53 46.66
CA TYR A 90 2.44 15.68 45.77
C TYR A 90 1.40 16.75 46.06
N GLY A 91 1.80 18.02 45.98
CA GLY A 91 0.92 19.15 46.32
C GLY A 91 1.69 20.44 46.56
N ASN A 92 0.98 21.45 47.06
CA ASN A 92 1.54 22.75 47.37
C ASN A 92 1.95 22.84 48.84
N PHE A 93 3.24 22.94 49.10
CA PHE A 93 3.79 23.15 50.44
C PHE A 93 4.13 24.61 50.63
N THR A 94 3.49 25.24 51.61
CA THR A 94 3.68 26.66 51.89
C THR A 94 4.34 26.85 53.26
N CYS A 95 5.41 27.62 53.27
CA CYS A 95 6.08 28.10 54.48
C CYS A 95 5.56 29.51 54.77
N GLN A 96 4.88 29.68 55.90
CA GLN A 96 4.28 30.94 56.31
C GLN A 96 4.92 31.46 57.59
N LEU A 97 5.27 32.76 57.61
CA LEU A 97 5.71 33.48 58.80
C LEU A 97 4.63 34.51 59.17
N GLN A 98 3.76 34.15 60.12
CA GLN A 98 2.65 34.96 60.66
C GLN A 98 1.95 35.88 59.65
N ASN A 99 0.93 35.37 58.95
CA ASN A 99 -0.06 36.04 58.09
C ASN A 99 0.38 37.12 57.08
N ASN A 100 1.65 37.54 57.04
CA ASN A 100 2.12 38.64 56.22
C ASN A 100 3.04 38.20 55.08
N VAL A 101 3.75 37.08 55.24
CA VAL A 101 4.75 36.61 54.25
C VAL A 101 4.72 35.09 54.16
N SER A 102 4.56 34.58 52.93
CA SER A 102 4.57 33.15 52.61
C SER A 102 5.42 32.86 51.38
N ALA A 103 6.04 31.69 51.35
CA ALA A 103 6.71 31.12 50.19
C ALA A 103 6.14 29.72 49.92
N SER A 104 6.03 29.33 48.65
CA SER A 104 5.43 28.06 48.25
C SER A 104 6.40 27.16 47.47
N PHE A 105 6.21 25.85 47.63
CA PHE A 105 6.92 24.78 46.94
C PHE A 105 5.88 23.87 46.29
N MET A 106 5.89 23.82 44.95
CA MET A 106 4.99 22.97 44.17
C MET A 106 5.70 21.68 43.81
N LEU A 107 5.22 20.55 44.34
CA LEU A 107 5.75 19.23 44.00
C LEU A 107 4.88 18.61 42.91
N HIS A 108 5.47 18.40 41.74
CA HIS A 108 4.82 17.75 40.61
C HIS A 108 5.32 16.32 40.44
N LYS A 109 4.39 15.43 40.05
CA LYS A 109 4.72 14.06 39.68
C LYS A 109 5.51 14.06 38.37
N THR A 110 6.66 13.39 38.35
CA THR A 110 7.32 13.03 37.10
C THR A 110 6.54 11.91 36.44
N ASP A 111 5.63 12.24 35.52
CA ASP A 111 4.99 11.21 34.70
C ASP A 111 6.06 10.56 33.82
N LYS A 112 6.15 9.23 33.88
CA LYS A 112 6.98 8.45 32.96
C LYS A 112 6.37 8.58 31.56
N ALA A 113 6.75 9.63 30.84
CA ALA A 113 6.41 9.77 29.45
C ALA A 113 6.96 8.57 28.67
N GLY A 114 6.07 7.81 28.03
CA GLY A 114 6.31 7.39 26.66
C GLY A 114 6.48 5.90 26.35
N HIS A 115 6.46 4.95 27.29
CA HIS A 115 6.51 3.54 26.88
C HIS A 115 5.22 3.11 26.16
N ILE A 116 4.05 3.49 26.68
CA ILE A 116 2.77 3.17 26.05
C ILE A 116 2.64 3.91 24.71
N ALA A 117 3.00 5.21 24.67
CA ALA A 117 2.94 6.00 23.43
C ALA A 117 3.88 5.45 22.35
N ALA A 118 5.10 5.04 22.71
CA ALA A 118 6.04 4.42 21.77
C ALA A 118 5.53 3.07 21.25
N VAL A 119 4.91 2.25 22.11
CA VAL A 119 4.31 0.96 21.69
C VAL A 119 3.14 1.18 20.74
N VAL A 120 2.26 2.15 21.03
CA VAL A 120 1.13 2.50 20.14
C VAL A 120 1.64 3.00 18.80
N PHE A 121 2.64 3.89 18.78
CA PHE A 121 3.24 4.39 17.55
C PHE A 121 3.87 3.25 16.73
N ALA A 122 4.62 2.35 17.37
CA ALA A 122 5.21 1.20 16.71
C ALA A 122 4.15 0.27 16.10
N LEU A 123 3.03 0.04 16.80
CA LEU A 123 1.92 -0.77 16.30
C LEU A 123 1.23 -0.11 15.11
N CYS A 124 1.01 1.21 15.16
CA CYS A 124 0.46 1.96 14.02
C CYS A 124 1.37 1.88 12.79
N VAL A 125 2.68 2.03 12.95
CA VAL A 125 3.65 1.88 11.85
C VAL A 125 3.61 0.47 11.28
N LEU A 126 3.57 -0.57 12.13
CA LEU A 126 3.45 -1.96 11.69
C LEU A 126 2.16 -2.19 10.89
N ALA A 127 1.03 -1.65 11.36
CA ALA A 127 -0.25 -1.76 10.66
C ALA A 127 -0.21 -1.09 9.29
N LEU A 128 0.40 0.10 9.18
CA LEU A 128 0.57 0.79 7.91
C LEU A 128 1.46 0.00 6.94
N LEU A 129 2.53 -0.63 7.42
CA LEU A 129 3.38 -1.50 6.59
C LEU A 129 2.60 -2.71 6.07
N VAL A 130 1.81 -3.36 6.93
CA VAL A 130 0.96 -4.50 6.52
C VAL A 130 -0.06 -4.08 5.47
N ILE A 131 -0.73 -2.94 5.67
CA ILE A 131 -1.68 -2.39 4.68
C ILE A 131 -0.95 -2.08 3.36
N GLY A 132 0.24 -1.47 3.43
CA GLY A 132 1.07 -1.19 2.26
C GLY A 132 1.44 -2.46 1.49
N VAL A 133 1.82 -3.53 2.18
CA VAL A 133 2.11 -4.84 1.56
C VAL A 133 0.85 -5.43 0.92
N ILE A 134 -0.30 -5.40 1.58
CA ILE A 134 -1.57 -5.91 1.02
C ILE A 134 -1.97 -5.12 -0.23
N LEU A 135 -1.89 -3.79 -0.17
CA LEU A 135 -2.15 -2.93 -1.32
C LEU A 135 -1.17 -3.21 -2.45
N TYR A 136 0.12 -3.35 -2.15
CA TYR A 136 1.12 -3.71 -3.15
C TYR A 136 0.78 -5.06 -3.80
N LEU A 137 0.51 -6.12 -3.02
CA LEU A 137 0.18 -7.43 -3.57
C LEU A 137 -1.05 -7.39 -4.48
N LYS A 138 -2.13 -6.70 -4.07
CA LYS A 138 -3.35 -6.59 -4.88
C LYS A 138 -3.22 -5.66 -6.08
N CYS A 139 -2.48 -4.57 -5.94
CA CYS A 139 -2.34 -3.56 -6.98
C CYS A 139 -1.16 -3.83 -7.91
N ARG A 140 -0.21 -4.70 -7.58
CA ARG A 140 1.00 -4.95 -8.39
C ARG A 140 0.67 -5.29 -9.83
N LEU A 141 -0.28 -6.22 -10.05
CA LEU A 141 -0.69 -6.59 -11.41
C LEU A 141 -1.40 -5.43 -12.14
N ASN A 142 -2.25 -4.68 -11.44
CA ASN A 142 -2.93 -3.51 -12.01
C ASN A 142 -1.94 -2.41 -12.38
N PHE A 143 -0.95 -2.15 -11.51
CA PHE A 143 0.09 -1.16 -11.73
C PHE A 143 0.99 -1.57 -12.89
N ASN A 144 1.41 -2.84 -12.96
CA ASN A 144 2.20 -3.35 -14.09
C ASN A 144 1.43 -3.23 -15.41
N LEU A 145 0.13 -3.56 -15.43
CA LEU A 145 -0.70 -3.39 -16.61
C LEU A 145 -0.81 -1.91 -17.00
N TRP A 146 -1.10 -1.03 -16.05
CA TRP A 146 -1.18 0.41 -16.29
C TRP A 146 0.15 0.98 -16.82
N TYR A 147 1.26 0.58 -16.22
CA TYR A 147 2.60 0.99 -16.63
C TYR A 147 2.91 0.53 -18.06
N ARG A 148 2.65 -0.76 -18.37
CA ARG A 148 2.84 -1.31 -19.72
C ARG A 148 1.91 -0.65 -20.74
N ASP A 149 0.65 -0.47 -20.39
CA ASP A 149 -0.35 0.14 -21.27
C ASP A 149 -0.06 1.64 -21.48
N LYS A 150 0.72 2.30 -20.62
CA LYS A 150 1.12 3.71 -20.79
C LYS A 150 2.48 3.91 -21.48
N TYR A 151 3.48 3.09 -21.12
CA TYR A 151 4.88 3.31 -21.54
C TYR A 151 5.50 2.17 -22.35
N GLY A 152 4.84 1.03 -22.49
CA GLY A 152 5.39 -0.10 -23.26
C GLY A 152 5.30 0.16 -24.77
N GLU A 153 6.33 -0.22 -25.53
CA GLU A 153 6.28 -0.08 -26.99
C GLU A 153 5.25 -1.06 -27.61
N PRO A 154 4.36 -0.60 -28.51
CA PRO A 154 3.39 -1.46 -29.17
C PRO A 154 4.02 -2.30 -30.30
N GLU A 155 3.80 -3.61 -30.31
CA GLU A 155 4.31 -4.55 -31.32
C GLU A 155 3.49 -4.52 -32.63
N MET A 156 3.16 -3.34 -33.19
CA MET A 156 2.21 -3.23 -34.33
C MET A 156 2.82 -3.42 -35.73
N ASN A 157 4.12 -3.20 -35.91
CA ASN A 157 4.77 -3.15 -37.23
C ASN A 157 5.69 -4.35 -37.53
N ASP A 158 5.50 -5.47 -36.85
CA ASP A 158 6.35 -6.66 -36.98
C ASP A 158 5.95 -7.61 -38.13
N GLY A 159 4.90 -7.26 -38.89
CA GLY A 159 4.40 -8.08 -40.01
C GLY A 159 3.68 -9.37 -39.59
N ARG A 160 3.46 -9.59 -38.29
CA ARG A 160 2.75 -10.77 -37.77
C ARG A 160 1.23 -10.54 -37.84
N LEU A 161 0.50 -11.60 -38.19
CA LEU A 161 -0.95 -11.53 -38.42
C LEU A 161 -1.77 -11.81 -37.17
N PHE A 162 -1.22 -12.62 -36.26
CA PHE A 162 -1.90 -13.05 -35.04
C PHE A 162 -1.10 -12.63 -33.80
N ASP A 163 -1.83 -12.26 -32.75
CA ASP A 163 -1.23 -11.91 -31.45
C ASP A 163 -0.80 -13.16 -30.68
N ALA A 164 -1.56 -14.24 -30.82
CA ALA A 164 -1.19 -15.53 -30.26
C ALA A 164 -1.69 -16.71 -31.10
N TYR A 165 -0.84 -17.71 -31.20
CA TYR A 165 -1.20 -19.06 -31.61
C TYR A 165 -1.61 -19.85 -30.37
N VAL A 166 -2.77 -20.48 -30.38
CA VAL A 166 -3.28 -21.28 -29.26
C VAL A 166 -3.37 -22.73 -29.69
N SER A 167 -2.59 -23.58 -29.02
CA SER A 167 -2.68 -25.03 -29.15
C SER A 167 -3.41 -25.62 -27.97
N PHE A 168 -4.37 -26.50 -28.25
CA PHE A 168 -5.17 -27.19 -27.27
C PHE A 168 -5.56 -28.59 -27.79
N CYS A 169 -5.89 -29.50 -26.89
CA CYS A 169 -6.35 -30.84 -27.26
C CYS A 169 -7.83 -30.78 -27.67
N PRO A 170 -8.31 -31.55 -28.67
CA PRO A 170 -9.74 -31.63 -29.04
C PRO A 170 -10.59 -32.39 -28.01
N SER A 171 -10.25 -32.29 -26.73
CA SER A 171 -11.04 -32.83 -25.62
C SER A 171 -12.26 -31.93 -25.35
N ASN A 172 -13.32 -32.48 -24.76
CA ASN A 172 -14.53 -31.72 -24.46
C ASN A 172 -14.25 -30.52 -23.53
N ILE A 173 -13.33 -30.68 -22.57
CA ILE A 173 -12.99 -29.65 -21.58
C ILE A 173 -12.16 -28.55 -22.24
N ASP A 174 -11.09 -28.92 -22.95
CA ASP A 174 -10.13 -27.96 -23.50
C ASP A 174 -10.72 -27.19 -24.68
N SER A 175 -11.51 -27.85 -25.54
CA SER A 175 -12.21 -27.20 -26.64
C SER A 175 -13.26 -26.23 -26.12
N LYS A 176 -14.03 -26.60 -25.08
CA LYS A 176 -14.99 -25.68 -24.47
C LYS A 176 -14.31 -24.49 -23.80
N PHE A 177 -13.25 -24.74 -23.03
CA PHE A 177 -12.47 -23.68 -22.39
C PHE A 177 -11.91 -22.71 -23.44
N THR A 178 -11.27 -23.23 -24.49
CA THR A 178 -10.63 -22.41 -25.51
C THR A 178 -11.65 -21.61 -26.32
N ASN A 179 -12.71 -22.26 -26.81
CA ASN A 179 -13.69 -21.62 -27.69
C ASN A 179 -14.68 -20.71 -26.97
N PHE A 180 -15.10 -21.04 -25.74
CA PHE A 180 -16.15 -20.28 -25.03
C PHE A 180 -15.62 -19.37 -23.91
N ILE A 181 -14.40 -19.59 -23.41
CA ILE A 181 -13.83 -18.79 -22.32
C ILE A 181 -12.63 -17.97 -22.81
N LEU A 182 -11.60 -18.63 -23.33
CA LEU A 182 -10.35 -17.98 -23.71
C LEU A 182 -10.54 -17.06 -24.93
N LYS A 183 -11.10 -17.59 -26.02
CA LYS A 183 -11.31 -16.85 -27.27
C LYS A 183 -12.19 -15.61 -27.08
N PRO A 184 -13.41 -15.69 -26.50
CA PRO A 184 -14.26 -14.50 -26.40
C PRO A 184 -13.68 -13.44 -25.46
N GLN A 185 -12.98 -13.83 -24.40
CA GLN A 185 -12.32 -12.85 -23.51
C GLN A 185 -11.16 -12.14 -24.22
N LEU A 186 -10.32 -12.86 -24.96
CA LEU A 186 -9.18 -12.26 -25.65
C LEU A 186 -9.59 -11.47 -26.89
N GLU A 187 -10.48 -12.00 -27.74
CA GLU A 187 -10.90 -11.37 -28.98
C GLU A 187 -11.94 -10.26 -28.76
N ASN A 188 -13.06 -10.55 -28.07
CA ASN A 188 -14.15 -9.57 -27.98
C ASN A 188 -13.87 -8.48 -26.95
N LYS A 189 -13.25 -8.82 -25.81
CA LYS A 189 -13.04 -7.85 -24.73
C LYS A 189 -11.71 -7.12 -24.83
N TYR A 190 -10.64 -7.82 -25.20
CA TYR A 190 -9.30 -7.23 -25.30
C TYR A 190 -8.87 -6.94 -26.74
N GLY A 191 -9.61 -7.44 -27.73
CA GLY A 191 -9.37 -7.13 -29.14
C GLY A 191 -8.14 -7.79 -29.74
N TYR A 192 -7.64 -8.88 -29.16
CA TYR A 192 -6.55 -9.67 -29.73
C TYR A 192 -7.02 -10.49 -30.93
N LYS A 193 -6.10 -10.81 -31.85
CA LYS A 193 -6.33 -11.74 -32.95
C LYS A 193 -5.71 -13.09 -32.61
N LEU A 194 -6.51 -14.13 -32.44
CA LEU A 194 -6.01 -15.46 -32.13
C LEU A 194 -6.04 -16.38 -33.35
N HIS A 195 -5.05 -17.26 -33.44
CA HIS A 195 -5.10 -18.43 -34.30
C HIS A 195 -5.29 -19.67 -33.42
N LEU A 196 -6.42 -20.35 -33.58
CA LEU A 196 -6.76 -21.55 -32.82
C LEU A 196 -6.49 -22.76 -33.68
N ASP A 197 -5.71 -23.72 -33.17
CA ASP A 197 -5.49 -25.00 -33.84
C ASP A 197 -5.65 -26.16 -32.86
N GLU A 198 -6.46 -27.14 -33.27
CA GLU A 198 -6.75 -28.38 -32.54
C GLU A 198 -5.74 -29.49 -32.86
N ARG A 199 -4.87 -29.27 -33.85
CA ARG A 199 -3.87 -30.25 -34.26
C ARG A 199 -2.78 -30.41 -33.20
N SER A 200 -2.27 -31.63 -33.11
CA SER A 200 -1.08 -31.94 -32.33
C SER A 200 0.09 -31.06 -32.75
N LEU A 201 0.87 -30.56 -31.78
CA LEU A 201 2.05 -29.74 -32.06
C LEU A 201 3.17 -30.55 -32.72
N LEU A 202 3.27 -31.84 -32.42
CA LEU A 202 4.36 -32.70 -32.88
C LEU A 202 3.81 -34.07 -33.31
N PRO A 203 2.95 -34.15 -34.34
CA PRO A 203 2.26 -35.39 -34.73
C PRO A 203 3.20 -36.54 -35.13
N SER A 204 4.47 -36.27 -35.40
CA SER A 204 5.50 -37.29 -35.64
C SER A 204 6.82 -36.91 -34.96
N THR A 205 6.76 -36.39 -33.73
CA THR A 205 7.91 -35.85 -32.96
C THR A 205 8.64 -34.66 -33.61
N GLU A 206 8.23 -34.24 -34.80
CA GLU A 206 8.65 -33.02 -35.48
C GLU A 206 7.46 -32.10 -35.78
N PRO A 207 7.66 -30.77 -35.76
CA PRO A 207 6.62 -29.82 -36.09
C PRO A 207 6.36 -29.81 -37.60
N THR A 208 5.10 -29.85 -38.01
CA THR A 208 4.71 -29.74 -39.42
C THR A 208 5.08 -28.36 -39.97
N ALA A 209 5.40 -28.27 -41.26
CA ALA A 209 5.70 -27.00 -41.93
C ALA A 209 4.57 -25.96 -41.78
N GLU A 210 3.31 -26.39 -41.78
CA GLU A 210 2.15 -25.53 -41.55
C GLU A 210 2.12 -24.94 -40.14
N LEU A 211 2.44 -25.75 -39.12
CA LEU A 211 2.56 -25.29 -37.74
C LEU A 211 3.67 -24.26 -37.61
N LEU A 212 4.86 -24.54 -38.16
CA LEU A 212 5.98 -23.60 -38.18
C LEU A 212 5.59 -22.27 -38.82
N MET A 213 4.86 -22.32 -39.94
CA MET A 213 4.34 -21.14 -40.60
C MET A 213 3.37 -20.36 -39.70
N ASN A 214 2.39 -21.02 -39.09
CA ASN A 214 1.39 -20.37 -38.24
C ASN A 214 1.98 -19.78 -36.96
N VAL A 215 2.92 -20.50 -36.32
CA VAL A 215 3.66 -20.01 -35.15
C VAL A 215 4.53 -18.81 -35.53
N SER A 216 5.23 -18.85 -36.67
CA SER A 216 6.05 -17.71 -37.13
C SER A 216 5.22 -16.45 -37.43
N ARG A 217 3.96 -16.63 -37.86
CA ARG A 217 2.98 -15.54 -38.12
C ARG A 217 2.30 -15.03 -36.85
N SER A 218 2.63 -15.60 -35.68
CA SER A 218 2.02 -15.30 -34.39
C SER A 218 3.04 -14.70 -33.41
N ARG A 219 2.67 -13.71 -32.60
CA ARG A 219 3.59 -13.05 -31.64
C ARG A 219 3.92 -13.90 -30.42
N ARG A 220 2.97 -14.70 -29.96
CA ARG A 220 3.09 -15.58 -28.78
C ARG A 220 2.54 -16.96 -29.09
N LEU A 221 3.01 -17.95 -28.33
CA LEU A 221 2.50 -19.32 -28.35
C LEU A 221 1.84 -19.59 -26.99
N ILE A 222 0.55 -19.93 -27.00
CA ILE A 222 -0.21 -20.39 -25.84
C ILE A 222 -0.46 -21.88 -26.01
N VAL A 223 -0.17 -22.65 -24.97
CA VAL A 223 -0.45 -24.09 -24.90
C VAL A 223 -1.37 -24.34 -23.72
N VAL A 224 -2.56 -24.89 -23.98
CA VAL A 224 -3.49 -25.34 -22.94
C VAL A 224 -3.08 -26.75 -22.54
N LEU A 225 -2.29 -26.84 -21.47
CA LEU A 225 -1.68 -28.07 -21.00
C LEU A 225 -2.59 -28.75 -19.96
N SER A 226 -3.49 -29.56 -20.47
CA SER A 226 -4.38 -30.43 -19.69
C SER A 226 -3.85 -31.87 -19.62
N MET A 227 -4.46 -32.72 -18.80
CA MET A 227 -4.16 -34.17 -18.82
C MET A 227 -4.45 -34.79 -20.19
N ALA A 228 -5.54 -34.40 -20.84
CA ALA A 228 -5.87 -34.87 -22.20
C ALA A 228 -4.86 -34.39 -23.25
N PHE A 229 -4.19 -33.25 -23.01
CA PHE A 229 -3.09 -32.79 -23.87
C PHE A 229 -1.84 -33.67 -23.70
N LEU A 230 -1.56 -34.12 -22.48
CA LEU A 230 -0.44 -35.04 -22.19
C LEU A 230 -0.67 -36.46 -22.75
N GLU A 231 -1.91 -36.81 -23.11
CA GLU A 231 -2.24 -38.08 -23.77
C GLU A 231 -1.89 -38.10 -25.27
N GLN A 232 -1.50 -36.97 -25.87
CA GLN A 232 -1.05 -36.94 -27.25
C GLN A 232 0.20 -37.81 -27.46
N GLU A 233 0.30 -38.43 -28.64
CA GLU A 233 1.34 -39.43 -28.96
C GLU A 233 2.77 -38.94 -28.66
N TRP A 234 3.09 -37.69 -29.00
CA TRP A 234 4.42 -37.13 -28.73
C TRP A 234 4.70 -36.88 -27.25
N CYS A 235 3.66 -36.53 -26.47
CA CYS A 235 3.77 -36.39 -25.02
C CYS A 235 4.02 -37.74 -24.36
N GLN A 236 3.30 -38.79 -24.79
CA GLN A 236 3.46 -40.14 -24.27
C GLN A 236 4.81 -40.77 -24.63
N ASN A 237 5.31 -40.50 -25.85
CA ASN A 237 6.57 -41.07 -26.31
C ASN A 237 7.78 -40.39 -25.66
N ASN A 238 7.86 -39.06 -25.71
CA ASN A 238 8.98 -38.31 -25.13
C ASN A 238 8.60 -36.84 -24.91
N PHE A 239 7.88 -36.58 -23.83
CA PHE A 239 7.47 -35.22 -23.45
C PHE A 239 8.67 -34.27 -23.31
N ARG A 240 9.78 -34.73 -22.73
CA ARG A 240 10.96 -33.90 -22.48
C ARG A 240 11.51 -33.30 -23.77
N ASP A 241 11.73 -34.12 -24.79
CA ASP A 241 12.28 -33.64 -26.06
C ASP A 241 11.26 -32.75 -26.79
N GLY A 242 9.99 -33.14 -26.82
CA GLY A 242 8.93 -32.31 -27.40
C GLY A 242 8.80 -30.95 -26.71
N PHE A 243 8.94 -30.90 -25.38
CA PHE A 243 8.92 -29.68 -24.60
C PHE A 243 10.08 -28.74 -24.95
N PHE A 244 11.31 -29.26 -25.08
CA PHE A 244 12.43 -28.42 -25.53
C PHE A 244 12.25 -27.91 -26.96
N ARG A 245 11.67 -28.71 -27.87
CA ARG A 245 11.28 -28.24 -29.21
C ARG A 245 10.27 -27.10 -29.15
N LEU A 246 9.31 -27.15 -28.23
CA LEU A 246 8.35 -26.05 -28.02
C LEU A 246 9.02 -24.76 -27.52
N LEU A 247 10.04 -24.87 -26.68
CA LEU A 247 10.85 -23.73 -26.24
C LEU A 247 11.74 -23.17 -27.38
N GLU A 248 12.14 -24.00 -28.35
CA GLU A 248 12.84 -23.54 -29.56
C GLU A 248 11.89 -22.80 -30.53
N LEU A 249 10.63 -23.24 -30.62
CA LEU A 249 9.61 -22.65 -31.48
C LEU A 249 9.20 -21.22 -31.08
N SER A 250 9.22 -20.92 -29.78
CA SER A 250 8.82 -19.63 -29.24
C SER A 250 9.71 -19.22 -28.08
N ARG A 251 10.16 -17.96 -28.06
CA ARG A 251 11.06 -17.45 -27.00
C ARG A 251 10.44 -17.49 -25.61
N THR A 252 9.14 -17.22 -25.52
CA THR A 252 8.41 -17.17 -24.23
C THR A 252 7.01 -17.78 -24.40
N PRO A 253 6.90 -19.11 -24.46
CA PRO A 253 5.62 -19.79 -24.56
C PRO A 253 4.85 -19.67 -23.24
N ILE A 254 3.53 -19.63 -23.34
CA ILE A 254 2.60 -19.48 -22.23
C ILE A 254 1.87 -20.80 -22.06
N PHE A 255 2.07 -21.45 -20.91
CA PHE A 255 1.37 -22.69 -20.56
C PHE A 255 0.21 -22.37 -19.61
N ILE A 256 -1.01 -22.78 -19.98
CA ILE A 256 -2.20 -22.68 -19.13
C ILE A 256 -2.49 -24.06 -18.57
N LEU A 257 -2.54 -24.20 -17.24
CA LEU A 257 -2.87 -25.45 -16.55
C LEU A 257 -4.11 -25.29 -15.68
N PHE A 258 -4.90 -26.35 -15.55
CA PHE A 258 -6.06 -26.37 -14.64
C PHE A 258 -5.63 -26.77 -13.23
N GLU A 259 -6.03 -26.00 -12.21
CA GLU A 259 -5.64 -26.23 -10.81
C GLU A 259 -6.03 -27.62 -10.29
N ASN A 260 -7.19 -28.14 -10.71
CA ASN A 260 -7.65 -29.47 -10.35
C ASN A 260 -6.79 -30.59 -10.94
N GLN A 261 -6.14 -30.36 -12.09
CA GLN A 261 -5.29 -31.35 -12.77
C GLN A 261 -3.82 -31.20 -12.39
N TYR A 262 -3.39 -30.02 -11.93
CA TYR A 262 -1.99 -29.74 -11.59
C TYR A 262 -1.38 -30.73 -10.59
N LYS A 263 -2.18 -31.20 -9.62
CA LYS A 263 -1.72 -32.16 -8.62
C LYS A 263 -1.55 -33.57 -9.16
N ASP A 264 -2.24 -33.89 -10.24
CA ASP A 264 -2.23 -35.20 -10.86
C ASP A 264 -1.24 -35.28 -12.04
N LEU A 265 -0.58 -34.17 -12.38
CA LEU A 265 0.44 -34.15 -13.43
C LEU A 265 1.61 -35.07 -13.07
N PRO A 266 2.19 -35.78 -14.05
CA PRO A 266 3.40 -36.56 -13.83
C PRO A 266 4.53 -35.70 -13.24
N ASP A 267 5.27 -36.26 -12.28
CA ASP A 267 6.37 -35.56 -11.61
C ASP A 267 7.42 -35.03 -12.60
N GLU A 268 7.70 -35.78 -13.66
CA GLU A 268 8.62 -35.38 -14.72
C GLU A 268 8.17 -34.07 -15.39
N VAL A 269 6.91 -33.98 -15.81
CA VAL A 269 6.33 -32.78 -16.45
C VAL A 269 6.41 -31.59 -15.50
N THR A 270 6.03 -31.79 -14.23
CA THR A 270 6.06 -30.73 -13.21
C THR A 270 7.47 -30.24 -12.94
N GLN A 271 8.47 -31.13 -12.89
CA GLN A 271 9.88 -30.76 -12.72
C GLN A 271 10.40 -29.97 -13.92
N LEU A 272 10.08 -30.39 -15.15
CA LEU A 272 10.46 -29.69 -16.38
C LEU A 272 9.88 -28.28 -16.46
N LEU A 273 8.57 -28.13 -16.20
CA LEU A 273 7.90 -26.84 -16.14
C LEU A 273 8.52 -25.92 -15.08
N ASN A 274 8.76 -26.47 -13.88
CA ASN A 274 9.35 -25.71 -12.78
C ASN A 274 10.82 -25.33 -13.05
N GLY A 275 11.58 -26.19 -13.71
CA GLY A 275 12.99 -25.95 -14.07
C GLY A 275 13.16 -24.86 -15.13
N GLN A 276 12.16 -24.66 -16.01
CA GLN A 276 12.24 -23.70 -17.12
C GLN A 276 11.40 -22.43 -16.90
N LYS A 277 11.00 -22.10 -15.66
CA LYS A 277 10.21 -20.89 -15.31
C LYS A 277 10.81 -19.55 -15.77
N GLY A 278 12.10 -19.50 -16.07
CA GLY A 278 12.75 -18.30 -16.63
C GLY A 278 12.46 -18.09 -18.11
N THR A 279 12.21 -19.17 -18.85
CA THR A 279 12.04 -19.17 -20.32
C THR A 279 10.57 -19.21 -20.73
N LEU A 280 9.71 -19.81 -19.89
CA LEU A 280 8.28 -19.93 -20.16
C LEU A 280 7.44 -19.26 -19.06
N LYS A 281 6.20 -18.92 -19.40
CA LYS A 281 5.23 -18.40 -18.44
C LYS A 281 4.17 -19.45 -18.13
N ILE A 282 4.04 -19.83 -16.85
CA ILE A 282 2.99 -20.73 -16.37
C ILE A 282 1.83 -19.90 -15.81
N LEU A 283 0.61 -20.22 -16.23
CA LEU A 283 -0.62 -19.62 -15.73
C LEU A 283 -1.56 -20.71 -15.23
N MET A 284 -2.05 -20.54 -13.99
CA MET A 284 -2.97 -21.48 -13.36
C MET A 284 -4.41 -20.99 -13.52
N TRP A 285 -5.26 -21.81 -14.11
CA TRP A 285 -6.70 -21.61 -14.17
C TRP A 285 -7.37 -22.16 -12.91
N LYS A 286 -8.03 -21.28 -12.17
CA LYS A 286 -8.65 -21.54 -10.86
C LYS A 286 -10.13 -21.13 -10.87
N THR A 287 -10.85 -21.42 -9.80
CA THR A 287 -12.28 -21.05 -9.66
C THR A 287 -12.52 -19.54 -9.68
N ASP A 288 -11.61 -18.74 -9.11
CA ASP A 288 -11.66 -17.27 -9.16
C ASP A 288 -11.34 -16.70 -10.55
N SER A 289 -10.76 -17.51 -11.44
CA SER A 289 -10.33 -17.09 -12.78
C SER A 289 -11.50 -16.86 -13.74
N VAL A 290 -12.68 -17.39 -13.41
CA VAL A 290 -13.93 -17.13 -14.15
C VAL A 290 -14.26 -15.64 -14.21
N SER A 291 -13.90 -14.87 -13.17
CA SER A 291 -14.07 -13.42 -13.19
C SER A 291 -13.06 -12.79 -14.17
N PRO A 292 -13.49 -11.94 -15.11
CA PRO A 292 -12.60 -11.24 -16.03
C PRO A 292 -11.59 -10.29 -15.37
N ALA A 293 -11.80 -9.96 -14.08
CA ALA A 293 -10.92 -9.12 -13.27
C ALA A 293 -9.90 -9.92 -12.43
N SER A 294 -9.87 -11.24 -12.58
CA SER A 294 -8.98 -12.14 -11.85
C SER A 294 -7.50 -11.89 -12.17
N GLU A 295 -6.63 -12.40 -11.30
CA GLU A 295 -5.17 -12.32 -11.49
C GLU A 295 -4.73 -13.07 -12.75
N PHE A 296 -5.38 -14.19 -13.07
CA PHE A 296 -5.12 -14.98 -14.29
C PHE A 296 -5.17 -14.12 -15.55
N TRP A 297 -6.26 -13.38 -15.78
CA TRP A 297 -6.39 -12.56 -16.99
C TRP A 297 -5.38 -11.41 -17.04
N LYS A 298 -5.03 -10.85 -15.88
CA LYS A 298 -4.02 -9.79 -15.79
C LYS A 298 -2.64 -10.31 -16.15
N GLU A 299 -2.26 -11.46 -15.61
CA GLU A 299 -0.99 -12.12 -15.95
C GLU A 299 -0.94 -12.57 -17.41
N LEU A 300 -2.03 -13.12 -17.93
CA LEU A 300 -2.13 -13.50 -19.35
C LEU A 300 -1.95 -12.29 -20.26
N ARG A 301 -2.61 -11.17 -19.94
CA ARG A 301 -2.44 -9.91 -20.68
C ARG A 301 -1.03 -9.36 -20.61
N LEU A 302 -0.34 -9.48 -19.46
CA LEU A 302 1.05 -9.06 -19.33
C LEU A 302 2.01 -9.92 -20.17
N ALA A 303 1.70 -11.20 -20.38
CA ALA A 303 2.48 -12.11 -21.22
C ALA A 303 2.21 -11.94 -22.74
N LEU A 304 1.01 -11.47 -23.09
CA LEU A 304 0.61 -11.14 -24.46
C LEU A 304 1.20 -9.81 -24.95
N PRO A 305 1.31 -9.60 -26.28
CA PRO A 305 1.77 -8.34 -26.84
C PRO A 305 0.88 -7.16 -26.40
N ARG A 306 1.43 -5.95 -26.36
CA ARG A 306 0.65 -4.75 -26.03
C ARG A 306 -0.26 -4.41 -27.21
N LYS A 307 -1.57 -4.30 -26.96
CA LYS A 307 -2.51 -3.72 -27.92
C LYS A 307 -2.66 -2.22 -27.64
N ILE A 308 -2.59 -1.39 -28.69
CA ILE A 308 -3.13 -0.03 -28.62
C ILE A 308 -4.65 -0.15 -28.79
N SER A 309 -5.41 0.17 -27.76
CA SER A 309 -6.84 0.44 -27.95
C SER A 309 -6.96 1.80 -28.60
N LEU A 310 -6.98 1.85 -29.94
CA LEU A 310 -7.63 2.96 -30.63
C LEU A 310 -9.11 2.87 -30.23
N SER A 311 -9.59 3.89 -29.54
CA SER A 311 -11.01 4.03 -29.23
C SER A 311 -11.77 3.93 -30.55
N GLU A 312 -12.64 2.93 -30.68
CA GLU A 312 -13.54 2.71 -31.83
C GLU A 312 -14.59 3.83 -31.90
N GLY A 313 -14.14 5.05 -32.15
CA GLY A 313 -14.98 6.22 -32.34
C GLY A 313 -14.47 7.20 -33.39
N HIS A 314 -13.24 7.04 -33.90
CA HIS A 314 -12.69 7.98 -34.88
C HIS A 314 -11.82 7.25 -35.91
N GLY A 315 -12.44 6.89 -37.05
CA GLY A 315 -11.82 6.74 -38.37
C GLY A 315 -10.71 5.71 -38.56
N ASP A 316 -10.62 5.18 -39.78
CA ASP A 316 -9.52 4.30 -40.18
C ASP A 316 -8.13 4.94 -39.91
N PRO A 317 -7.14 4.16 -39.44
CA PRO A 317 -5.82 4.66 -39.05
C PRO A 317 -4.95 5.14 -40.22
N GLN A 318 -5.48 5.17 -41.45
CA GLN A 318 -4.73 5.57 -42.63
C GLN A 318 -4.76 7.09 -42.88
N ILE A 319 -5.58 7.87 -42.17
CA ILE A 319 -5.66 9.33 -42.37
C ILE A 319 -4.85 10.12 -41.33
N HIS A 320 -4.56 9.57 -40.15
CA HIS A 320 -3.92 10.38 -39.09
C HIS A 320 -2.38 10.51 -39.22
N CYS A 321 -1.71 9.62 -39.96
CA CYS A 321 -0.24 9.69 -40.13
C CYS A 321 0.20 10.37 -41.45
N GLN A 322 -0.74 10.91 -42.23
CA GLN A 322 -0.44 11.77 -43.35
C GLN A 322 -0.96 13.16 -43.02
N ASP A 323 -0.05 14.12 -42.84
CA ASP A 323 -0.31 15.55 -43.07
C ASP A 323 -0.64 15.77 -44.56
N ASP A 324 -1.56 15.01 -45.14
CA ASP A 324 -2.04 15.20 -46.51
C ASP A 324 -3.00 16.38 -46.49
N LYS A 325 -2.47 17.54 -46.88
CA LYS A 325 -3.26 18.74 -47.23
C LYS A 325 -3.97 18.54 -48.56
N ASP A 326 -4.80 17.50 -48.66
CA ASP A 326 -5.72 17.37 -49.78
C ASP A 326 -7.04 18.09 -49.45
N PRO A 327 -7.37 19.19 -50.15
CA PRO A 327 -8.55 20.01 -49.84
C PRO A 327 -9.89 19.35 -50.24
N MET A 328 -9.90 18.06 -50.58
CA MET A 328 -11.08 17.36 -51.10
C MET A 328 -11.74 16.39 -50.11
N LEU A 329 -11.26 16.30 -48.87
CA LEU A 329 -11.78 15.38 -47.84
C LEU A 329 -12.36 16.07 -46.59
N THR A 330 -12.61 17.38 -46.62
CA THR A 330 -13.43 18.01 -45.59
C THR A 330 -14.90 17.72 -45.85
N VAL A 331 -15.46 16.78 -45.10
CA VAL A 331 -16.92 16.62 -44.94
C VAL A 331 -17.42 17.84 -44.15
N SER A 332 -17.67 18.92 -44.85
CA SER A 332 -18.45 20.07 -44.35
C SER A 332 -19.81 20.01 -45.03
N SER A 333 -20.74 19.30 -44.38
CA SER A 333 -22.15 19.29 -44.73
C SER A 333 -22.78 20.59 -44.26
N GLU A 334 -22.70 21.65 -45.06
CA GLU A 334 -23.47 22.88 -44.86
C GLU A 334 -23.43 23.74 -46.14
N ALA A 335 -24.37 23.51 -47.05
CA ALA A 335 -24.98 24.45 -48.01
C ALA A 335 -25.62 23.67 -49.17
N ALA A 336 -26.87 23.25 -48.99
CA ALA A 336 -27.74 22.93 -50.12
C ALA A 336 -28.50 24.22 -50.45
N ASP A 337 -27.94 25.02 -51.35
CA ASP A 337 -28.72 26.05 -52.06
C ASP A 337 -29.67 25.35 -53.03
N LEU A 338 -30.94 25.72 -52.93
CA LEU A 338 -32.03 25.32 -53.81
C LEU A 338 -31.81 25.95 -55.19
N ASP A 339 -31.55 25.11 -56.20
CA ASP A 339 -31.72 25.50 -57.60
C ASP A 339 -33.00 24.82 -58.15
N PRO A 340 -34.00 25.58 -58.60
CA PRO A 340 -35.19 25.05 -59.24
C PRO A 340 -34.94 24.90 -60.74
N ASP A 341 -35.41 23.79 -61.31
CA ASP A 341 -35.42 23.44 -62.75
C ASP A 341 -34.31 22.49 -63.21
N GLY A 342 -34.64 21.19 -63.22
CA GLY A 342 -33.81 20.13 -63.78
C GLY A 342 -34.58 18.82 -63.90
N ASP A 343 -35.34 18.72 -64.98
CA ASP A 343 -36.31 17.68 -65.32
C ASP A 343 -35.71 16.26 -65.54
N LEU A 344 -36.48 15.27 -65.07
CA LEU A 344 -36.61 13.84 -65.40
C LEU A 344 -35.40 12.93 -65.69
N GLY A 345 -35.33 11.85 -64.91
CA GLY A 345 -34.58 10.63 -65.22
C GLY A 345 -34.90 9.46 -64.28
N THR A 346 -36.09 8.87 -64.42
CA THR A 346 -36.54 7.64 -63.74
C THR A 346 -35.58 6.46 -63.90
N SER A 347 -35.24 5.77 -62.80
CA SER A 347 -35.30 4.31 -62.75
C SER A 347 -35.32 3.80 -61.30
N MET A 348 -36.32 2.97 -61.02
CA MET A 348 -36.65 2.35 -59.74
C MET A 348 -36.15 0.90 -59.73
N SER A 349 -35.62 0.47 -58.56
CA SER A 349 -35.66 -0.90 -58.02
C SER A 349 -34.86 -2.02 -58.70
N LEU A 350 -34.10 -2.79 -57.90
CA LEU A 350 -34.52 -4.14 -57.49
C LEU A 350 -33.53 -4.78 -56.51
N TYR A 351 -34.02 -4.96 -55.28
CA TYR A 351 -33.52 -5.90 -54.28
C TYR A 351 -33.82 -7.32 -54.77
N ASN A 352 -32.82 -8.21 -54.84
CA ASN A 352 -33.03 -9.61 -55.17
C ASN A 352 -32.85 -10.49 -53.93
N ARG A 353 -33.86 -11.33 -53.70
CA ARG A 353 -34.03 -12.33 -52.64
C ARG A 353 -33.78 -13.71 -53.24
N LEU A 354 -33.03 -14.58 -52.57
CA LEU A 354 -33.06 -16.05 -52.70
C LEU A 354 -32.87 -16.58 -51.26
N GLN A 355 -33.86 -17.08 -50.50
CA GLN A 355 -34.75 -18.27 -50.65
C GLN A 355 -33.89 -19.56 -50.66
N VAL A 356 -34.18 -20.69 -49.98
CA VAL A 356 -35.42 -21.31 -49.48
C VAL A 356 -35.01 -22.42 -48.46
N MET A 357 -35.96 -22.80 -47.58
CA MET A 357 -36.16 -24.10 -46.89
C MET A 357 -35.02 -24.81 -46.16
#